data_AF-A0A6A6D9L9-F1
#
_entry.id   AF-A0A6A6D9L9-F1
#
_cell.length_a   1.000
_cell.length_b   1.000
_cell.length_c   1.000
_cell.angle_alpha   90.00
_cell.angle_beta   90.00
_cell.angle_gamma   90.00
#
_symmetry.space_group_name_H-M   'P 1'
#
loop_
_entity.id
_entity.type
_entity.pdbx_description
1 polymer ?
#
loop_
_entity_poly.entity_id
_entity_poly.type
_entity_poly.pdbx_seq_one_letter_code
_entity_poly.pdbx_strand_id
1 'polypeptide(L)'
;MSFSLLNLVHTLHPTPPINPASSSECLQTLEGHSSSVRSVAFSHDSARLASASYDETVKIWDASSDECLQMLSIGKTLNSISFDITDSYLHTEIGIIDISALSGSFALRTGSEPYNPKYRSLALSSDGIWITYDSENLVWLPLEYRPSCSTVLEKTIGIGVGTGRVWICKVHLNTC
;
A
#
# COMPACT_ATOMS: atom_id res chain seq x y z
N MET A 1 -8.20 15.44 -9.37
CA MET A 1 -9.48 15.43 -8.65
C MET A 1 -9.32 14.42 -7.53
N SER A 2 -9.28 14.85 -6.26
CA SER A 2 -9.13 13.93 -5.13
C SER A 2 -10.44 13.16 -4.94
N PHE A 3 -10.41 11.83 -5.13
CA PHE A 3 -11.55 10.97 -4.84
C PHE A 3 -11.51 10.63 -3.34
N SER A 4 -12.11 11.48 -2.52
CA SER A 4 -12.40 11.13 -1.12
C SER A 4 -13.30 9.89 -1.11
N LEU A 5 -12.94 8.85 -0.34
CA LEU A 5 -13.74 7.62 -0.16
C LEU A 5 -15.19 7.91 0.26
N LEU A 6 -15.46 9.12 0.75
CA LEU A 6 -16.78 9.65 1.07
C LEU A 6 -17.79 9.56 -0.08
N ASN A 7 -17.37 9.69 -1.35
CA ASN A 7 -18.32 9.81 -2.47
C ASN A 7 -18.75 8.49 -3.12
N LEU A 8 -18.14 7.34 -2.77
CA LEU A 8 -18.48 6.06 -3.39
C LEU A 8 -19.50 5.22 -2.59
N VAL A 9 -19.85 5.63 -1.36
CA VAL A 9 -20.73 4.83 -0.48
C VAL A 9 -22.22 5.08 -0.73
N HIS A 10 -22.59 5.95 -1.67
CA HIS A 10 -23.97 6.43 -1.78
C HIS A 10 -24.94 5.52 -2.54
N THR A 11 -24.51 4.37 -3.09
CA THR A 11 -25.43 3.46 -3.79
C THR A 11 -25.20 1.98 -3.47
N LEU A 12 -26.11 1.47 -2.63
CA LEU A 12 -26.55 0.09 -2.43
C LEU A 12 -25.88 -0.73 -1.29
N HIS A 13 -26.69 -0.97 -0.24
CA HIS A 13 -26.54 -1.88 0.92
C HIS A 13 -25.96 -1.29 2.25
N PRO A 14 -26.37 -1.86 3.43
CA PRO A 14 -26.57 -1.14 4.68
C PRO A 14 -25.25 -0.63 5.27
N THR A 15 -25.28 0.64 5.66
CA THR A 15 -24.17 1.43 6.18
C THR A 15 -23.52 0.80 7.42
N PRO A 16 -22.21 0.52 7.41
CA PRO A 16 -21.45 0.35 8.65
C PRO A 16 -21.31 1.71 9.37
N PRO A 17 -21.18 1.74 10.71
CA PRO A 17 -21.03 2.99 11.44
C PRO A 17 -19.72 3.68 11.04
N ILE A 18 -19.84 4.88 10.46
CA ILE A 18 -18.72 5.77 10.21
C ILE A 18 -18.26 6.28 11.58
N ASN A 19 -17.01 6.00 11.97
CA ASN A 19 -16.41 6.68 13.11
C ASN A 19 -16.07 8.12 12.67
N PRO A 20 -16.74 9.17 13.19
CA PRO A 20 -16.54 10.55 12.74
C PRO A 20 -15.17 11.14 13.13
N ALA A 21 -14.31 10.39 13.85
CA ALA A 21 -13.01 10.87 14.33
C ALA A 21 -11.84 10.70 13.34
N SER A 22 -12.04 10.04 12.20
CA SER A 22 -10.97 9.81 11.20
C SER A 22 -11.49 9.93 9.78
N SER A 23 -10.78 10.68 8.93
CA SER A 23 -11.02 10.70 7.49
C SER A 23 -9.97 9.83 6.80
N SER A 24 -10.39 9.03 5.82
CA SER A 24 -9.48 8.30 4.95
C SER A 24 -9.68 8.78 3.53
N GLU A 25 -8.58 9.17 2.88
CA GLU A 25 -8.58 9.54 1.49
C GLU A 25 -7.79 8.50 0.72
N CYS A 26 -8.46 7.85 -0.24
CA CYS A 26 -7.79 7.07 -1.24
C CYS A 26 -7.19 8.05 -2.24
N LEU A 27 -5.88 8.24 -2.17
CA LEU A 27 -5.21 9.26 -2.96
C LEU A 27 -4.94 8.79 -4.38
N GLN A 28 -4.76 7.47 -4.58
CA GLN A 28 -4.12 6.98 -5.79
C GLN A 28 -4.49 5.53 -6.15
N THR A 29 -4.64 5.25 -7.45
CA THR A 29 -4.94 3.92 -7.99
C THR A 29 -3.93 3.58 -9.09
N LEU A 30 -3.04 2.63 -8.80
CA LEU A 30 -2.02 2.16 -9.72
C LEU A 30 -2.57 1.01 -10.56
N GLU A 31 -2.86 1.30 -11.83
CA GLU A 31 -3.35 0.32 -12.80
C GLU A 31 -2.21 -0.15 -13.71
N GLY A 32 -2.10 -1.46 -13.92
CA GLY A 32 -1.15 -1.98 -14.89
C GLY A 32 -0.82 -3.47 -14.81
N HIS A 33 -1.15 -4.15 -13.72
CA HIS A 33 -1.10 -5.61 -13.72
C HIS A 33 -2.30 -6.20 -14.45
N SER A 34 -2.06 -7.30 -15.19
CA SER A 34 -3.10 -8.01 -15.93
C SER A 34 -3.76 -9.13 -15.11
N SER A 35 -3.27 -9.36 -13.89
CA SER A 35 -3.77 -10.39 -12.98
C SER A 35 -3.60 -9.96 -11.52
N SER A 36 -4.14 -10.76 -10.59
CA SER A 36 -4.19 -10.47 -9.14
C SER A 36 -2.82 -10.12 -8.57
N VAL A 37 -2.76 -9.02 -7.80
CA VAL A 37 -1.56 -8.64 -7.03
C VAL A 37 -1.46 -9.56 -5.81
N ARG A 38 -0.28 -10.16 -5.61
CA ARG A 38 -0.02 -11.13 -4.54
C ARG A 38 0.78 -10.54 -3.39
N SER A 39 1.63 -9.57 -3.66
CA SER A 39 2.45 -8.92 -2.65
C SER A 39 2.73 -7.47 -3.03
N VAL A 40 2.80 -6.61 -2.01
CA VAL A 40 3.10 -5.18 -2.13
C VAL A 40 4.05 -4.78 -1.02
N ALA A 41 5.01 -3.90 -1.32
CA ALA A 41 5.96 -3.37 -0.35
C ALA A 41 6.28 -1.91 -0.64
N PHE A 42 6.43 -1.08 0.39
CA PHE A 42 6.99 0.26 0.25
C PHE A 42 8.51 0.21 0.39
N SER A 43 9.21 1.09 -0.33
CA SER A 43 10.60 1.42 -0.04
C SER A 43 10.72 2.12 1.31
N HIS A 44 11.89 2.06 1.93
CA HIS A 44 12.14 2.71 3.22
C HIS A 44 12.03 4.24 3.10
N ASP A 45 12.45 4.80 1.97
CA ASP A 45 12.28 6.23 1.67
C ASP A 45 10.83 6.65 1.39
N SER A 46 9.89 5.70 1.36
CA SER A 46 8.46 5.92 1.08
C SER A 46 8.16 6.51 -0.30
N ALA A 47 9.16 6.64 -1.17
CA ALA A 47 9.01 7.24 -2.49
C ALA A 47 8.57 6.21 -3.54
N ARG A 48 8.73 4.91 -3.27
CA ARG A 48 8.40 3.84 -4.20
C ARG A 48 7.51 2.79 -3.56
N LEU A 49 6.67 2.19 -4.40
CA LEU A 49 5.94 0.99 -4.08
C LEU A 49 6.33 -0.10 -5.08
N ALA A 50 6.62 -1.29 -4.60
CA ALA A 50 6.78 -2.48 -5.43
C ALA A 50 5.52 -3.33 -5.32
N SER A 51 5.09 -3.91 -6.44
CA SER A 51 3.99 -4.88 -6.49
C SER A 51 4.36 -6.10 -7.32
N ALA A 52 4.02 -7.28 -6.83
CA ALA A 52 4.18 -8.54 -7.54
C ALA A 52 2.81 -9.17 -7.83
N SER A 53 2.62 -9.68 -9.04
CA SER A 53 1.35 -10.21 -9.50
C SER A 53 1.45 -11.62 -10.08
N TYR A 54 0.30 -12.29 -10.18
CA TYR A 54 0.10 -13.52 -10.94
C TYR A 54 0.35 -13.37 -12.44
N ASP A 55 0.49 -12.16 -12.97
CA ASP A 55 0.94 -11.94 -14.35
C ASP A 55 2.45 -12.18 -14.53
N GLU A 56 3.12 -12.69 -13.48
CA GLU A 56 4.55 -13.01 -13.45
C GLU A 56 5.45 -11.79 -13.60
N THR A 57 4.90 -10.59 -13.34
CA THR A 57 5.65 -9.35 -13.33
C THR A 57 5.78 -8.75 -11.94
N VAL A 58 6.87 -8.01 -11.76
CA VAL A 58 7.04 -7.05 -10.67
C VAL A 58 7.03 -5.66 -11.27
N LYS A 59 6.23 -4.76 -10.69
CA LYS A 59 6.19 -3.35 -11.07
C LYS A 59 6.68 -2.49 -9.92
N ILE A 60 7.49 -1.49 -10.25
CA ILE A 60 7.93 -0.44 -9.34
C ILE A 60 7.21 0.83 -9.73
N TRP A 61 6.58 1.44 -8.75
CA TRP A 61 5.76 2.64 -8.88
C TRP A 61 6.38 3.76 -8.09
N ASP A 62 6.18 4.97 -8.56
CA ASP A 62 6.32 6.15 -7.71
C ASP A 62 5.13 6.17 -6.73
N ALA A 63 5.39 6.31 -5.44
CA ALA A 63 4.34 6.32 -4.41
C ALA A 63 3.57 7.65 -4.36
N SER A 64 4.10 8.68 -5.01
CA SER A 64 3.54 10.04 -5.06
C SER A 64 2.86 10.38 -6.38
N SER A 65 3.03 9.55 -7.41
CA SER A 65 2.43 9.72 -8.73
C SER A 65 1.91 8.41 -9.30
N ASP A 66 0.91 8.44 -10.19
CA ASP A 66 0.35 7.23 -10.83
C ASP A 66 1.31 6.53 -11.83
N GLU A 67 2.61 6.84 -11.81
CA GLU A 67 3.57 6.38 -12.79
C GLU A 67 4.22 5.03 -12.43
N CYS A 68 4.24 4.13 -13.42
CA CYS A 68 5.02 2.89 -13.38
C CYS A 68 6.47 3.19 -13.80
N LEU A 69 7.37 3.29 -12.83
CA LEU A 69 8.79 3.57 -13.06
C LEU A 69 9.49 2.40 -13.77
N GLN A 70 9.14 1.16 -13.42
CA GLN A 70 9.77 -0.02 -13.99
C GLN A 70 8.84 -1.23 -13.97
N MET A 71 8.96 -2.07 -15.01
CA MET A 71 8.28 -3.35 -15.10
C MET A 71 9.31 -4.45 -15.38
N LEU A 72 9.26 -5.51 -14.59
CA LEU A 72 10.18 -6.64 -14.64
C LEU A 72 9.38 -7.91 -14.90
N SER A 73 9.67 -8.62 -15.99
CA SER A 73 9.07 -9.93 -16.27
C SER A 73 9.92 -11.01 -15.62
N ILE A 74 9.41 -11.61 -14.55
CA ILE A 74 10.14 -12.63 -13.77
C ILE A 74 9.89 -14.04 -14.33
N GLY A 75 8.77 -14.25 -15.03
CA GLY A 75 8.38 -15.56 -15.58
C GLY A 75 7.97 -16.56 -14.50
N LYS A 76 7.75 -16.06 -13.27
CA LYS A 76 7.24 -16.80 -12.11
C LYS A 76 6.41 -15.86 -11.25
N THR A 77 5.38 -16.39 -10.63
CA THR A 77 4.60 -15.65 -9.65
C THR A 77 5.33 -15.57 -8.32
N LEU A 78 5.48 -14.35 -7.79
CA LEU A 78 6.04 -14.13 -6.46
C LEU A 78 4.93 -13.98 -5.41
N ASN A 79 5.16 -14.54 -4.23
CA ASN A 79 4.24 -14.52 -3.10
C ASN A 79 4.63 -13.47 -2.06
N SER A 80 5.93 -13.12 -1.99
CA SER A 80 6.42 -12.13 -1.05
C SER A 80 7.52 -11.29 -1.70
N ILE A 81 7.40 -9.97 -1.57
CA ILE A 81 8.46 -9.04 -1.92
C ILE A 81 8.72 -8.09 -0.75
N SER A 82 9.97 -7.72 -0.55
CA SER A 82 10.36 -6.67 0.40
C SER A 82 11.60 -5.95 -0.11
N PHE A 83 11.65 -4.63 0.03
CA PHE A 83 12.87 -3.88 -0.24
C PHE A 83 13.97 -4.28 0.74
N ASP A 84 15.21 -4.32 0.24
CA ASP A 84 16.38 -4.37 1.10
C ASP A 84 16.60 -3.01 1.77
N ILE A 85 17.55 -2.95 2.72
CA ILE A 85 17.83 -1.73 3.48
C ILE A 85 18.32 -0.55 2.61
N THR A 86 18.85 -0.83 1.42
CA THR A 86 19.33 0.20 0.47
C THR A 86 18.28 0.61 -0.56
N ASP A 87 17.09 0.01 -0.51
CA ASP A 87 16.03 0.12 -1.52
C ASP A 87 16.51 -0.08 -2.98
N SER A 88 17.64 -0.76 -3.17
CA SER A 88 18.23 -1.04 -4.48
C SER A 88 17.95 -2.46 -4.94
N TYR A 89 17.46 -3.31 -4.03
CA TYR A 89 17.12 -4.69 -4.27
C TYR A 89 15.76 -5.04 -3.66
N LEU A 90 15.11 -6.06 -4.23
CA LEU A 90 13.97 -6.73 -3.63
C LEU A 90 14.36 -8.13 -3.18
N HIS A 91 14.11 -8.45 -1.91
CA HIS A 91 14.09 -9.81 -1.42
C HIS A 91 12.76 -10.48 -1.78
N THR A 92 12.87 -11.69 -2.30
CA THR A 92 11.73 -12.53 -2.72
C THR A 92 11.94 -13.96 -2.24
N GLU A 93 10.93 -14.81 -2.34
CA GLU A 93 11.09 -16.22 -1.98
C GLU A 93 12.03 -17.00 -2.92
N ILE A 94 12.35 -16.46 -4.10
CA ILE A 94 13.25 -17.10 -5.07
C ILE A 94 14.65 -16.49 -5.10
N GLY A 95 14.90 -15.44 -4.30
CA GLY A 95 16.19 -14.74 -4.24
C GLY A 95 16.06 -13.23 -4.33
N ILE A 96 17.15 -12.57 -4.72
CA ILE A 96 17.27 -11.11 -4.78
C ILE A 96 17.04 -10.64 -6.21
N ILE A 97 16.22 -9.60 -6.38
CA ILE A 97 16.00 -8.91 -7.66
C ILE A 97 16.68 -7.54 -7.57
N ASP A 98 17.51 -7.23 -8.56
CA ASP A 98 18.15 -5.92 -8.68
C ASP A 98 17.19 -4.90 -9.30
N ILE A 99 16.95 -3.80 -8.59
CA ILE A 99 16.14 -2.65 -9.02
C ILE A 99 16.94 -1.33 -8.98
N SER A 100 18.27 -1.43 -8.90
CA SER A 100 19.21 -0.30 -8.80
C SER A 100 19.20 0.63 -10.01
N ALA A 101 18.63 0.18 -11.15
CA ALA A 101 18.39 1.01 -12.32
C ALA A 101 17.51 2.25 -12.03
N LEU A 102 16.83 2.29 -10.88
CA LEU A 102 16.03 3.41 -10.38
C LEU A 102 16.70 4.19 -9.22
N SER A 103 17.96 3.87 -8.87
CA SER A 103 18.70 4.56 -7.80
C SER A 103 19.21 5.92 -8.29
N GLY A 104 18.26 6.81 -8.60
CA GLY A 104 18.47 8.25 -8.65
C GLY A 104 18.47 8.77 -7.22
N SER A 105 19.58 9.37 -6.81
CA SER A 105 19.85 9.93 -5.49
C SER A 105 18.70 10.76 -4.90
N PHE A 106 18.16 10.33 -3.76
CA PHE A 106 17.32 11.14 -2.89
C PHE A 106 18.00 11.35 -1.54
N ALA A 107 18.01 12.62 -1.10
CA ALA A 107 18.72 13.06 0.08
C ALA A 107 18.12 12.49 1.37
N LEU A 108 18.98 11.95 2.24
CA LEU A 108 18.63 11.59 3.61
C LEU A 108 17.99 12.79 4.33
N ARG A 109 16.75 12.63 4.79
CA ARG A 109 16.20 13.44 5.88
C ARG A 109 16.54 12.73 7.18
N THR A 110 17.62 13.15 7.82
CA THR A 110 17.86 12.86 9.24
C THR A 110 16.95 13.76 10.08
N GLY A 111 16.05 13.14 10.84
CA GLY A 111 15.32 13.77 11.93
C GLY A 111 15.38 12.85 13.14
N SER A 112 16.22 13.19 14.11
CA SER A 112 16.35 12.50 15.39
C SER A 112 15.39 13.10 16.42
N GLU A 113 14.46 12.32 16.92
CA GLU A 113 13.77 12.52 18.21
C GLU A 113 13.69 11.14 18.90
N PRO A 114 14.03 11.01 20.19
CA PRO A 114 13.90 9.75 20.90
C PRO A 114 12.42 9.47 21.18
N TYR A 115 11.78 8.65 20.34
CA TYR A 115 10.36 8.36 20.48
C TYR A 115 10.10 7.12 21.34
N ASN A 116 9.34 7.33 22.42
CA ASN A 116 8.76 6.29 23.27
C ASN A 116 7.54 5.67 22.54
N PRO A 117 7.57 4.41 22.07
CA PRO A 117 6.49 3.88 21.25
C PRO A 117 5.26 3.54 22.11
N LYS A 118 4.26 4.42 22.08
CA LYS A 118 2.87 3.99 22.25
C LYS A 118 2.48 3.33 20.94
N TYR A 119 2.44 2.00 20.90
CA TYR A 119 2.07 1.24 19.69
C TYR A 119 0.61 1.48 19.32
N ARG A 120 0.35 2.57 18.59
CA ARG A 120 -0.88 2.81 17.86
C ARG A 120 -0.58 2.73 16.38
N SER A 121 -0.76 1.55 15.79
CA SER A 121 -0.44 1.27 14.39
C SER A 121 -1.70 1.05 13.58
N LEU A 122 -1.66 1.47 12.31
CA LEU A 122 -2.62 1.04 11.31
C LEU A 122 -2.39 -0.43 10.93
N ALA A 123 -3.46 -1.17 10.68
CA ALA A 123 -3.42 -2.57 10.24
C ALA A 123 -4.65 -2.90 9.41
N LEU A 124 -4.66 -4.09 8.79
CA LEU A 124 -5.90 -4.70 8.33
C LEU A 124 -6.44 -5.65 9.39
N SER A 125 -7.76 -5.69 9.52
CA SER A 125 -8.42 -6.76 10.26
C SER A 125 -8.18 -8.12 9.59
N SER A 126 -8.17 -9.19 10.38
CA SER A 126 -7.88 -10.55 9.88
C SER A 126 -8.87 -11.04 8.82
N ASP A 127 -10.06 -10.45 8.74
CA ASP A 127 -11.08 -10.74 7.72
C ASP A 127 -10.91 -9.88 6.44
N GLY A 128 -9.96 -8.95 6.42
CA GLY A 128 -9.67 -8.03 5.31
C GLY A 128 -10.78 -7.02 5.04
N ILE A 129 -11.71 -6.83 5.98
CA ILE A 129 -12.89 -5.96 5.81
C ILE A 129 -12.63 -4.55 6.31
N TRP A 130 -11.74 -4.40 7.29
CA TRP A 130 -11.50 -3.14 7.95
C TRP A 130 -10.03 -2.77 7.91
N ILE A 131 -9.77 -1.49 7.65
CA ILE A 131 -8.55 -0.84 8.11
C ILE A 131 -8.77 -0.51 9.58
N THR A 132 -7.88 -0.97 10.44
CA THR A 132 -7.92 -0.75 11.89
C THR A 132 -6.79 0.16 12.34
N TYR A 133 -6.99 0.87 13.45
CA TYR A 133 -5.96 1.61 14.17
C TYR A 133 -6.11 1.33 15.65
N ASP A 134 -5.02 0.97 16.33
CA ASP A 134 -5.08 0.56 17.74
C ASP A 134 -6.07 -0.61 17.97
N SER A 135 -6.22 -1.48 16.96
CA SER A 135 -7.20 -2.59 16.89
C SER A 135 -8.68 -2.16 16.83
N GLU A 136 -8.97 -0.87 16.65
CA GLU A 136 -10.32 -0.37 16.40
C GLU A 136 -10.60 -0.23 14.90
N ASN A 137 -11.81 -0.57 14.49
CA ASN A 137 -12.27 -0.43 13.11
C ASN A 137 -12.37 1.05 12.72
N LEU A 138 -11.58 1.47 11.72
CA LEU A 138 -11.62 2.84 11.20
C LEU A 138 -12.40 2.93 9.88
N VAL A 139 -11.98 2.13 8.89
CA VAL A 139 -12.48 2.26 7.51
C VAL A 139 -12.96 0.91 7.02
N TRP A 140 -14.22 0.85 6.60
CA TRP A 140 -14.77 -0.34 5.96
C TRP A 140 -14.34 -0.38 4.50
N LEU A 141 -13.88 -1.55 4.03
CA LEU A 141 -13.47 -1.80 2.66
C LEU A 141 -14.61 -2.49 1.88
N PRO A 142 -15.15 -1.85 0.83
CA PRO A 142 -16.07 -2.50 -0.09
C PRO A 142 -15.45 -3.72 -0.75
N LEU A 143 -16.29 -4.62 -1.29
CA LEU A 143 -15.84 -5.88 -1.88
C LEU A 143 -14.74 -5.69 -2.94
N GLU A 144 -14.84 -4.61 -3.72
CA GLU A 144 -13.89 -4.25 -4.78
C GLU A 144 -12.50 -3.82 -4.26
N TYR A 145 -12.44 -3.43 -2.99
CA TYR A 145 -11.25 -2.97 -2.27
C TYR A 145 -10.69 -4.03 -1.34
N ARG A 146 -11.29 -5.24 -1.31
CA ARG A 146 -10.84 -6.28 -0.40
C ARG A 146 -9.46 -6.78 -0.80
N PRO A 147 -8.48 -6.65 0.10
CA PRO A 147 -7.08 -6.91 -0.20
C PRO A 147 -6.85 -8.41 -0.40
N SER A 148 -6.14 -8.76 -1.45
CA SER A 148 -5.41 -10.04 -1.53
C SER A 148 -4.10 -9.97 -0.73
N CYS A 149 -3.54 -8.76 -0.57
CA CYS A 149 -2.37 -8.48 0.26
C CYS A 149 -2.34 -7.00 0.68
N SER A 150 -1.53 -6.68 1.69
CA SER A 150 -1.42 -5.32 2.20
C SER A 150 -0.07 -5.01 2.85
N THR A 151 0.28 -3.74 2.88
CA THR A 151 1.44 -3.21 3.60
C THR A 151 1.08 -1.89 4.29
N VAL A 152 1.71 -1.59 5.43
CA VAL A 152 1.47 -0.37 6.19
C VAL A 152 2.77 0.41 6.36
N LEU A 153 2.71 1.71 6.09
CA LEU A 153 3.78 2.67 6.27
C LEU A 153 3.21 3.89 7.00
N GLU A 154 3.58 4.05 8.28
CA GLU A 154 3.06 5.10 9.16
C GLU A 154 1.52 5.22 9.16
N LYS A 155 0.99 6.21 8.42
CA LYS A 155 -0.43 6.53 8.24
C LYS A 155 -0.98 6.16 6.87
N THR A 156 -0.17 5.48 6.07
CA THR A 156 -0.47 5.10 4.69
C THR A 156 -0.55 3.58 4.62
N ILE A 157 -1.57 3.07 3.92
CA ILE A 157 -1.73 1.65 3.65
C ILE A 157 -1.71 1.40 2.15
N GLY A 158 -0.89 0.44 1.73
CA GLY A 158 -0.85 -0.09 0.37
C GLY A 158 -1.67 -1.37 0.32
N ILE A 159 -2.62 -1.46 -0.61
CA ILE A 159 -3.54 -2.59 -0.76
C ILE A 159 -3.43 -3.13 -2.19
N GLY A 160 -3.06 -4.41 -2.32
CA GLY A 160 -3.17 -5.14 -3.58
C GLY A 160 -4.53 -5.84 -3.64
N VAL A 161 -5.24 -5.73 -4.76
CA VAL A 161 -6.54 -6.39 -4.96
C VAL A 161 -6.50 -7.44 -6.08
N GLY A 162 -7.45 -8.37 -6.02
CA GLY A 162 -7.57 -9.51 -6.94
C GLY A 162 -7.74 -9.15 -8.43
N THR A 163 -8.09 -7.89 -8.73
CA THR A 163 -8.24 -7.37 -10.09
C THR A 163 -6.92 -6.89 -10.71
N GLY A 164 -5.81 -6.88 -9.97
CA GLY A 164 -4.51 -6.38 -10.44
C GLY A 164 -4.25 -4.91 -10.13
N ARG A 165 -5.16 -4.22 -9.44
CA ARG A 165 -4.94 -2.84 -8.97
C ARG A 165 -4.13 -2.81 -7.68
N VAL A 166 -3.36 -1.74 -7.50
CA VAL A 166 -2.78 -1.37 -6.20
C VAL A 166 -3.34 -0.03 -5.76
N TRP A 167 -3.74 0.05 -4.50
CA TRP A 167 -4.36 1.22 -3.90
C TRP A 167 -3.44 1.77 -2.81
N ILE A 168 -3.24 3.09 -2.80
CA ILE A 168 -2.53 3.78 -1.72
C ILE A 168 -3.53 4.70 -1.01
N CYS A 169 -3.80 4.38 0.26
CA CYS A 169 -4.75 5.14 1.08
C CYS A 169 -4.02 5.80 2.24
N LYS A 170 -4.26 7.10 2.45
CA LYS A 170 -3.70 7.85 3.58
C LYS A 170 -4.80 8.14 4.59
N VAL A 171 -4.57 7.77 5.84
CA VAL A 171 -5.53 7.97 6.93
C VAL A 171 -5.14 9.21 7.73
N HIS A 172 -6.04 10.19 7.77
CA HIS A 172 -5.91 11.38 8.60
C HIS A 172 -6.70 11.15 9.89
N LEU A 173 -5.95 10.92 10.97
CA LEU A 173 -6.50 10.89 12.32
C LEU A 173 -6.62 12.33 12.79
N ASN A 174 -7.84 12.78 13.10
CA ASN A 174 -8.02 14.05 13.79
C ASN A 174 -7.59 13.83 15.24
N THR A 175 -6.35 14.17 15.55
CA THR A 175 -5.91 14.27 16.94
C THR A 175 -6.61 15.47 17.56
N CYS A 176 -7.57 15.22 18.44
CA CYS A 176 -8.11 16.23 19.36
C CYS A 176 -6.99 16.84 20.23
#